data_AF-A0A2R6EQ26-F1
#
_entry.id   AF-A0A2R6EQ26-F1
#
_cell.length_a   1.000
_cell.length_b   1.000
_cell.length_c   1.000
_cell.angle_alpha   90.00
_cell.angle_beta   90.00
_cell.angle_gamma   90.00
#
_symmetry.space_group_name_H-M   'P 1'
#
loop_
_entity.id
_entity.type
_entity.pdbx_description
1 polymer ?
#
loop_
_entity_poly.entity_id
_entity_poly.type
_entity_poly.pdbx_seq_one_letter_code
_entity_poly.pdbx_strand_id
1 'polypeptide(L)'
;MAPLDNAVVLIASLLVGGVGIHLGARLLVSARNYTHALLTAGVGAVVWTVVGGLVGGIPLLGPALTLLAYLLVIRWRYGVGWPRAGGIALVAWVAALVVLGVLSALGLTSLSAVGIPNV
;
A
#
# COMPACT_ATOMS: atom_id res chain seq x y z
N MET A 1 -21.72 6.82 2.46
CA MET A 1 -20.84 7.27 3.56
C MET A 1 -20.67 8.77 3.43
N ALA A 2 -20.57 9.50 4.55
CA ALA A 2 -20.38 10.95 4.48
C ALA A 2 -18.97 11.27 3.94
N PRO A 3 -18.76 12.43 3.29
CA PRO A 3 -17.43 12.82 2.80
C PRO A 3 -16.33 12.82 3.87
N LEU A 4 -16.71 13.11 5.13
CA LEU A 4 -15.81 13.09 6.28
C LEU A 4 -15.34 11.66 6.61
N ASP A 5 -16.22 10.68 6.53
CA ASP A 5 -15.88 9.27 6.78
C ASP A 5 -14.82 8.79 5.78
N ASN A 6 -14.99 9.15 4.50
CA ASN A 6 -14.03 8.83 3.45
C ASN A 6 -12.67 9.51 3.66
N ALA A 7 -12.66 10.74 4.16
CA ALA A 7 -11.42 11.46 4.45
C ALA A 7 -10.64 10.83 5.61
N VAL A 8 -11.33 10.43 6.68
CA VAL A 8 -10.71 9.74 7.83
C VAL A 8 -10.10 8.42 7.39
N VAL A 9 -10.83 7.62 6.60
CA VAL A 9 -10.32 6.35 6.06
C VAL A 9 -9.10 6.59 5.19
N LEU A 10 -9.15 7.58 4.28
CA LEU A 10 -8.01 7.93 3.41
C LEU A 10 -6.77 8.30 4.23
N ILE A 11 -6.92 9.16 5.24
CA ILE A 11 -5.80 9.59 6.10
C ILE A 11 -5.23 8.39 6.86
N ALA A 12 -6.09 7.57 7.47
CA ALA A 12 -5.65 6.37 8.18
C ALA A 12 -4.89 5.43 7.24
N SER A 13 -5.44 5.12 6.06
CA SER A 13 -4.78 4.28 5.05
C SER A 13 -3.44 4.87 4.59
N LEU A 14 -3.36 6.18 4.40
CA LEU A 14 -2.13 6.86 3.99
C LEU A 14 -1.05 6.77 5.07
N LEU A 15 -1.43 6.98 6.34
CA LEU A 15 -0.50 6.87 7.48
C LEU A 15 0.03 5.45 7.64
N VAL A 16 -0.84 4.45 7.49
CA VAL A 16 -0.49 3.02 7.54
C VAL A 16 0.47 2.67 6.41
N GLY A 17 0.15 3.07 5.17
CA GLY A 17 1.05 2.89 4.02
C GLY A 17 2.39 3.59 4.22
N GLY A 18 2.38 4.82 4.76
CA GLY A 18 3.59 5.57 5.10
C GLY A 18 4.46 4.86 6.15
N VAL A 19 3.86 4.31 7.21
CA VAL A 19 4.57 3.53 8.24
C VAL A 19 5.19 2.29 7.62
N GLY A 20 4.43 1.55 6.82
CA GLY A 20 4.89 0.36 6.14
C GLY A 20 6.11 0.61 5.24
N ILE A 21 6.02 1.62 4.37
CA ILE A 21 7.12 2.01 3.48
C ILE A 21 8.33 2.52 4.28
N HIS A 22 8.10 3.29 5.35
CA HIS A 22 9.17 3.82 6.19
C HIS A 22 9.96 2.71 6.89
N LEU A 23 9.27 1.74 7.47
CA LEU A 23 9.89 0.57 8.09
C LEU A 23 10.65 -0.25 7.04
N GLY A 24 10.05 -0.52 5.88
CA GLY A 24 10.71 -1.23 4.78
C GLY A 24 11.99 -0.52 4.31
N ALA A 25 11.93 0.80 4.12
CA ALA A 25 13.07 1.60 3.70
C ALA A 25 14.19 1.63 4.75
N ARG A 26 13.84 1.75 6.05
CA ARG A 26 14.80 1.69 7.15
C ARG A 26 15.52 0.34 7.22
N LEU A 27 14.79 -0.76 7.02
CA LEU A 27 15.35 -2.11 7.09
C LEU A 27 16.22 -2.47 5.88
N LEU A 28 15.87 -1.97 4.69
CA LEU A 28 16.46 -2.45 3.42
C LEU A 28 17.46 -1.48 2.77
N VAL A 29 17.41 -0.19 3.13
CA VAL A 29 18.15 0.88 2.42
C VAL A 29 18.83 1.86 3.40
N SER A 30 18.69 1.67 4.72
CA SER A 30 19.30 2.50 5.77
C SER A 30 19.11 4.02 5.58
N ALA A 31 17.97 4.46 5.00
CA ALA A 31 17.80 5.86 4.66
C ALA A 31 16.34 6.34 4.56
N ARG A 32 16.21 7.66 4.81
CA ARG A 32 15.07 8.57 4.59
C ARG A 32 14.03 8.71 5.72
N ASN A 33 13.46 9.91 5.75
CA ASN A 33 12.54 10.38 6.78
C ASN A 33 11.11 9.89 6.50
N TYR A 34 10.29 9.82 7.55
CA TYR A 34 8.89 9.39 7.45
C TYR A 34 8.08 10.21 6.43
N THR A 35 8.31 11.52 6.32
CA THR A 35 7.67 12.38 5.32
C THR A 35 7.90 11.90 3.88
N HIS A 36 9.10 11.40 3.59
CA HIS A 36 9.40 10.87 2.26
C HIS A 36 8.62 9.58 1.97
N ALA A 37 8.48 8.73 2.98
CA ALA A 37 7.67 7.50 2.90
C ALA A 37 6.19 7.82 2.72
N LEU A 38 5.65 8.79 3.46
CA LEU A 38 4.26 9.23 3.35
C LEU A 38 3.95 9.79 1.95
N LEU A 39 4.83 10.64 1.40
CA LEU A 39 4.70 11.12 0.02
C LEU A 39 4.77 9.97 -1.00
N THR A 40 5.63 8.97 -0.75
CA THR A 40 5.72 7.81 -1.64
C THR A 40 4.47 6.94 -1.55
N ALA A 41 3.88 6.78 -0.37
CA ALA A 41 2.60 6.10 -0.19
C ALA A 41 1.49 6.85 -0.93
N GLY A 42 1.45 8.18 -0.85
CA GLY A 42 0.46 9.00 -1.55
C GLY A 42 0.57 8.90 -3.07
N VAL A 43 1.77 9.06 -3.62
CA VAL A 43 2.01 8.87 -5.07
C VAL A 43 1.70 7.44 -5.49
N GLY A 44 2.11 6.46 -4.69
CA GLY A 44 1.82 5.05 -4.92
C GLY A 44 0.32 4.77 -4.97
N ALA A 45 -0.47 5.36 -4.07
CA ALA A 45 -1.93 5.23 -4.05
C ALA A 45 -2.56 5.83 -5.31
N VAL A 46 -2.14 7.04 -5.72
CA VAL A 46 -2.63 7.67 -6.96
C VAL A 46 -2.32 6.80 -8.18
N VAL A 47 -1.07 6.34 -8.30
CA VAL A 47 -0.65 5.47 -9.41
C VAL A 47 -1.42 4.15 -9.39
N TRP A 48 -1.61 3.56 -8.21
CA TRP A 48 -2.41 2.34 -8.06
C TRP A 48 -3.84 2.54 -8.55
N THR A 49 -4.51 3.61 -8.10
CA THR A 49 -5.89 3.90 -8.51
C THR A 49 -6.00 4.14 -10.02
N VAL A 50 -5.08 4.90 -10.60
CA VAL A 50 -5.08 5.19 -12.04
C VAL A 50 -4.81 3.92 -12.85
N VAL A 51 -3.73 3.20 -12.55
CA VAL A 51 -3.34 2.00 -13.32
C VAL A 51 -4.35 0.88 -13.10
N GLY A 52 -4.73 0.61 -11.85
CA GLY A 52 -5.73 -0.39 -11.51
C GLY A 52 -7.10 -0.09 -12.14
N GLY A 53 -7.51 1.18 -12.21
CA GLY A 53 -8.73 1.57 -12.92
C GLY A 53 -8.67 1.33 -14.43
N LEU A 54 -7.49 1.47 -15.04
CA LEU A 54 -7.30 1.30 -16.48
C LEU A 54 -7.14 -0.16 -16.91
N VAL A 55 -6.38 -0.96 -16.16
CA VAL A 55 -6.00 -2.33 -16.57
C VAL A 55 -6.52 -3.43 -15.64
N GLY A 56 -7.11 -3.09 -14.49
CA GLY A 56 -7.51 -4.05 -13.45
C GLY A 56 -8.57 -5.06 -13.88
N GLY A 57 -9.33 -4.78 -14.95
CA GLY A 57 -10.30 -5.72 -15.51
C GLY A 57 -9.67 -6.91 -16.24
N ILE A 58 -8.37 -6.87 -16.56
CA ILE A 58 -7.69 -7.97 -17.26
C ILE A 58 -7.24 -9.01 -16.21
N PRO A 59 -7.73 -10.26 -16.27
CA PRO A 59 -7.34 -11.30 -15.32
C PRO A 59 -5.82 -11.49 -15.32
N LEU A 60 -5.24 -11.61 -14.12
CA LEU A 60 -3.80 -11.75 -13.86
C LEU A 60 -2.94 -10.53 -14.27
N LEU A 61 -3.05 -10.06 -15.52
CA LEU A 61 -2.29 -8.94 -16.06
C LEU A 61 -2.63 -7.62 -15.37
N GLY A 62 -3.91 -7.35 -15.08
CA GLY A 62 -4.33 -6.12 -14.42
C GLY A 62 -3.66 -5.94 -13.05
N PRO A 63 -3.80 -6.91 -12.12
CA PRO A 63 -3.10 -6.89 -10.84
C PRO A 63 -1.58 -6.85 -11.00
N ALA A 64 -0.99 -7.61 -11.93
CA ALA A 64 0.46 -7.64 -12.14
C ALA A 64 1.00 -6.28 -12.61
N LEU A 65 0.35 -5.64 -13.58
CA LEU A 65 0.74 -4.32 -14.09
C LEU A 65 0.55 -3.23 -13.02
N THR A 66 -0.52 -3.32 -12.23
CA THR A 66 -0.77 -2.37 -11.13
C THR A 66 0.32 -2.49 -10.06
N LEU A 67 0.68 -3.73 -9.68
CA LEU A 67 1.78 -3.98 -8.76
C LEU A 67 3.12 -3.50 -9.34
N LEU A 68 3.41 -3.77 -10.61
CA LEU A 68 4.62 -3.30 -11.27
C LEU A 68 4.71 -1.76 -11.28
N ALA A 69 3.60 -1.07 -11.52
CA ALA A 69 3.54 0.39 -11.47
C ALA A 69 3.84 0.91 -10.06
N TYR A 70 3.27 0.29 -9.03
CA TYR A 70 3.57 0.63 -7.64
C TYR A 70 5.04 0.39 -7.28
N LEU A 71 5.60 -0.76 -7.68
CA LEU A 71 7.02 -1.06 -7.48
C LEU A 71 7.93 -0.07 -8.22
N LEU A 72 7.54 0.38 -9.41
CA LEU A 72 8.27 1.39 -10.17
C LEU A 72 8.31 2.73 -9.43
N VAL A 73 7.20 3.14 -8.81
CA VAL A 73 7.15 4.35 -7.96
C VAL A 73 8.15 4.25 -6.81
N ILE A 74 8.14 3.14 -6.06
CA ILE A 74 9.07 2.92 -4.94
C ILE A 74 10.51 2.92 -5.46
N ARG A 75 10.78 2.17 -6.52
CA ARG A 75 12.10 2.06 -7.15
C ARG A 75 12.64 3.43 -7.52
N TRP A 76 11.85 4.26 -8.18
CA TRP A 76 12.22 5.60 -8.61
C TRP A 76 12.40 6.56 -7.44
N ARG A 77 11.48 6.56 -6.48
CA ARG A 77 11.53 7.45 -5.30
C ARG A 77 12.70 7.15 -4.37
N TYR A 78 13.10 5.89 -4.24
CA TYR A 78 14.18 5.46 -3.36
C TYR A 78 15.52 5.22 -4.09
N GLY A 79 15.55 5.25 -5.43
CA GLY A 79 16.77 5.02 -6.20
C GLY A 79 17.35 3.61 -6.03
N VAL A 80 16.48 2.61 -5.87
CA VAL A 80 16.88 1.23 -5.53
C VAL A 80 16.71 0.25 -6.70
N GLY A 81 17.30 -0.93 -6.57
CA GLY A 81 17.03 -2.06 -7.47
C GLY A 81 15.67 -2.71 -7.19
N TRP A 82 15.17 -3.48 -8.16
CA TRP A 82 13.88 -4.19 -8.07
C TRP A 82 13.72 -5.07 -6.81
N PRO A 83 14.72 -5.87 -6.37
CA PRO A 83 14.54 -6.70 -5.18
C PRO A 83 14.29 -5.88 -3.92
N ARG A 84 14.98 -4.74 -3.76
CA ARG A 84 14.80 -3.83 -2.62
C ARG A 84 13.44 -3.12 -2.67
N ALA A 85 13.00 -2.68 -3.86
CA ALA A 85 11.67 -2.11 -4.03
C ALA A 85 10.58 -3.12 -3.67
N GLY A 86 10.72 -4.38 -4.12
CA GLY A 86 9.84 -5.48 -3.74
C GLY A 86 9.82 -5.73 -2.23
N GLY A 87 10.99 -5.73 -1.59
CA GLY A 87 11.08 -5.87 -0.13
C GLY A 87 10.38 -4.73 0.63
N ILE A 88 10.55 -3.48 0.20
CA ILE A 88 9.87 -2.32 0.82
C ILE A 88 8.35 -2.46 0.65
N ALA A 89 7.89 -2.81 -0.55
CA ALA A 89 6.48 -3.03 -0.83
C ALA A 89 5.90 -4.17 0.02
N LEU A 90 6.66 -5.25 0.20
CA LEU A 90 6.26 -6.39 1.01
C LEU A 90 6.12 -6.00 2.50
N VAL A 91 7.09 -5.29 3.06
CA VAL A 91 6.99 -4.78 4.43
C VAL A 91 5.80 -3.85 4.59
N ALA A 92 5.55 -3.00 3.59
CA ALA A 92 4.39 -2.11 3.61
C ALA A 92 3.06 -2.88 3.57
N TRP A 93 2.99 -3.92 2.76
CA TRP A 93 1.83 -4.79 2.69
C TRP A 93 1.58 -5.54 4.01
N VAL A 94 2.63 -6.10 4.62
CA VAL A 94 2.51 -6.75 5.94
C VAL A 94 2.04 -5.75 7.01
N ALA A 95 2.57 -4.53 7.02
CA ALA A 95 2.10 -3.50 7.94
C ALA A 95 0.60 -3.19 7.74
N ALA A 96 0.13 -3.13 6.50
CA ALA A 96 -1.29 -2.96 6.20
C ALA A 96 -2.13 -4.15 6.71
N LEU A 97 -1.66 -5.40 6.54
CA LEU A 97 -2.34 -6.59 7.07
C LEU A 97 -2.44 -6.56 8.60
N VAL A 98 -1.37 -6.15 9.29
CA VAL A 98 -1.39 -6.03 10.76
C VAL A 98 -2.46 -5.02 11.18
N VAL A 99 -2.52 -3.86 10.53
CA VAL A 99 -3.51 -2.83 10.87
C VAL A 99 -4.93 -3.31 10.58
N LEU A 100 -5.16 -3.94 9.43
CA LEU A 100 -6.46 -4.53 9.09
C LEU A 100 -6.86 -5.62 10.09
N GLY A 101 -5.91 -6.45 10.52
CA GLY A 101 -6.13 -7.47 11.54
C GLY A 101 -6.51 -6.88 12.90
N VAL A 102 -5.84 -5.82 13.34
CA VAL A 102 -6.19 -5.09 14.58
C VAL A 102 -7.58 -4.47 14.47
N LEU A 103 -7.88 -3.78 13.37
CA LEU A 103 -9.21 -3.19 13.15
C LEU A 103 -10.31 -4.25 13.15
N SER A 104 -10.03 -5.42 12.57
CA SER A 104 -10.98 -6.53 12.55
C SER A 104 -11.17 -7.14 13.93
N ALA A 105 -10.09 -7.30 14.71
CA ALA A 105 -10.17 -7.76 16.10
C ALA A 105 -10.96 -6.80 17.00
N LEU A 106 -10.97 -5.51 16.68
CA LEU A 106 -11.78 -4.48 17.36
C LEU A 106 -13.23 -4.41 16.84
N GLY A 107 -13.62 -5.25 15.89
CA GLY A 107 -14.96 -5.26 15.30
C GLY A 107 -15.26 -4.10 14.36
N LEU A 108 -14.23 -3.34 13.93
CA LEU A 108 -14.36 -2.17 13.06
C LEU A 108 -14.36 -2.55 11.57
N THR A 109 -13.90 -3.77 11.22
CA THR A 109 -13.89 -4.29 9.86
C THR A 109 -14.23 -5.79 9.84
N SER A 110 -14.92 -6.26 8.81
CA SER A 110 -15.16 -7.69 8.57
C SER A 110 -14.04 -8.30 7.72
N LEU A 111 -13.57 -9.50 8.07
CA LEU A 111 -12.55 -10.24 7.30
C LEU A 111 -13.01 -10.61 5.87
N SER A 112 -14.28 -10.38 5.52
CA SER A 112 -14.75 -10.43 4.13
C SER A 112 -14.04 -9.40 3.22
N ALA A 113 -13.43 -8.35 3.78
CA ALA A 113 -12.54 -7.43 3.07
C ALA A 113 -11.13 -8.01 2.80
N VAL A 114 -10.80 -9.17 3.36
CA VAL A 114 -9.53 -9.90 3.17
C VAL A 114 -9.60 -10.86 1.97
N GLY A 115 -10.72 -10.86 1.22
CA GLY A 115 -10.84 -11.63 -0.02
C GLY A 115 -10.96 -13.14 0.19
N ILE A 116 -11.34 -13.59 1.38
CA ILE A 116 -11.74 -14.98 1.63
C ILE A 116 -13.22 -15.09 1.21
N PRO A 117 -13.54 -15.82 0.12
CA PRO A 117 -14.92 -16.08 -0.24
C PRO A 117 -15.53 -16.95 0.86
N ASN A 118 -16.62 -16.49 1.46
CA ASN A 118 -17.47 -17.35 2.26
C ASN A 118 -18.14 -18.33 1.29
N VAL A 119 -17.80 -19.61 1.41
CA VAL A 119 -18.75 -20.69 1.07
C VAL A 119 -19.66 -20.92 2.26
#